data_AF-A0A0A7PNL4-F1
#
_entry.id   AF-A0A0A7PNL4-F1
#
_cell.length_a   1.000
_cell.length_b   1.000
_cell.length_c   1.000
_cell.angle_alpha   90.00
_cell.angle_beta   90.00
_cell.angle_gamma   90.00
#
_symmetry.space_group_name_H-M   'P 1'
#
loop_
_entity.id
_entity.type
_entity.pdbx_description
1 polymer ?
#
loop_
_entity_poly.entity_id
_entity_poly.type
_entity_poly.pdbx_seq_one_letter_code
_entity_poly.pdbx_strand_id
1 'polypeptide(L)'
;MLLGNRVAESLCRIRQPYHVYLSIDGGNEQAHDSNRGKDSFRRAVRGGHCLLRHRGESAWPHVSLYQLDLGVDEATYDAEFLNLAAQCDVWQRVTPIVANGSDPTYNDSLDPTLHWQADARGPQPNGACFWAGYSLSVSPTGDVSPCILTQIANPEALLGNLRNDSMDAIIGRASAFRERLEIDGRQSFSLCASCFKVSGKPRPPRAPIDLRDQLTPDKIAN
;
A
#
# COMPACT_ATOMS: atom_id res chain seq x y z
N MET A 1 1.88 4.99 21.52
CA MET A 1 1.28 5.51 20.26
C MET A 1 2.43 5.82 19.31
N LEU A 2 2.46 5.19 18.12
CA LEU A 2 3.58 5.35 17.16
C LEU A 2 3.65 6.78 16.61
N LEU A 3 2.50 7.35 16.24
CA LEU A 3 2.40 8.74 15.77
C LEU A 3 2.01 9.68 16.93
N GLY A 4 2.95 9.90 17.86
CA GLY A 4 2.82 10.87 18.96
C GLY A 4 3.43 12.24 18.64
N ASN A 5 3.26 13.21 19.55
CA ASN A 5 3.72 14.60 19.36
C ASN A 5 5.16 14.69 18.81
N ARG A 6 6.12 14.01 19.44
CA ARG A 6 7.53 14.03 19.01
C ARG A 6 7.71 13.54 17.57
N VAL A 7 7.02 12.47 17.17
CA VAL A 7 7.14 11.89 15.83
C VAL A 7 6.43 12.78 14.81
N ALA A 8 5.22 13.23 15.12
CA ALA A 8 4.45 14.17 14.29
C ALA A 8 5.24 15.46 14.02
N GLU A 9 5.79 16.07 15.07
CA GLU A 9 6.64 17.26 14.96
C GLU A 9 7.89 16.99 14.11
N SER A 10 8.55 15.85 14.33
CA SER A 10 9.76 15.49 13.56
C SER A 10 9.45 15.29 12.08
N LEU A 11 8.31 14.66 11.75
CA LEU A 11 7.84 14.53 10.37
C LEU A 11 7.63 15.93 9.77
N CYS A 12 6.83 16.79 10.42
CA CYS A 12 6.50 18.12 9.89
C CYS A 12 7.70 19.09 9.78
N ARG A 13 8.87 18.75 10.33
CA ARG A 13 10.11 19.51 10.16
C ARG A 13 10.85 19.18 8.85
N ILE A 14 10.53 18.07 8.19
CA ILE A 14 11.13 17.66 6.92
C ILE A 14 10.78 18.71 5.84
N ARG A 15 11.79 19.25 5.17
CA ARG A 15 11.63 20.37 4.22
C ARG A 15 11.50 19.95 2.76
N GLN A 16 11.67 18.67 2.46
CA GLN A 16 11.43 18.12 1.14
C GLN A 16 9.96 17.71 0.99
N PRO A 17 9.40 17.72 -0.23
CA PRO A 17 8.11 17.12 -0.53
C PRO A 17 8.07 15.63 -0.21
N TYR A 18 7.05 15.17 0.53
CA TYR A 18 6.82 13.75 0.80
C TYR A 18 5.38 13.48 1.25
N HIS A 19 4.97 12.23 1.14
CA HIS A 19 3.62 11.78 1.46
C HIS A 19 3.63 10.91 2.71
N VAL A 20 2.64 11.10 3.57
CA VAL A 20 2.34 10.20 4.69
C VAL A 20 0.99 9.55 4.44
N TYR A 21 0.99 8.21 4.39
CA TYR A 21 -0.23 7.42 4.30
C TYR A 21 -0.64 6.95 5.70
N LEU A 22 -1.87 7.28 6.09
CA LEU A 22 -2.51 6.81 7.32
C LEU A 22 -3.38 5.60 6.96
N SER A 23 -3.00 4.41 7.39
CA SER A 23 -3.80 3.19 7.15
C SER A 23 -4.87 3.02 8.20
N ILE A 24 -6.13 3.31 7.86
CA ILE A 24 -7.29 3.12 8.74
C ILE A 24 -8.42 2.43 7.96
N ASP A 25 -8.61 1.15 8.22
CA ASP A 25 -9.57 0.31 7.50
C ASP A 25 -10.98 0.35 8.12
N GLY A 26 -12.00 0.10 7.30
CA GLY A 26 -13.39 -0.08 7.76
C GLY A 26 -14.09 1.14 8.37
N GLY A 27 -13.41 2.26 8.62
CA GLY A 27 -14.03 3.51 9.07
C GLY A 27 -14.64 3.50 10.49
N ASN A 28 -14.65 2.37 11.18
CA ASN A 28 -15.11 2.23 12.56
C ASN A 28 -14.20 1.31 13.38
N GLU A 29 -14.33 1.39 14.71
CA GLU A 29 -13.48 0.68 15.67
C GLU A 29 -13.57 -0.83 15.53
N GLN A 30 -14.79 -1.36 15.41
CA GLN A 30 -15.02 -2.80 15.33
C GLN A 30 -14.34 -3.42 14.10
N ALA A 31 -14.58 -2.86 12.91
CA ALA A 31 -14.05 -3.38 11.66
C ALA A 31 -12.52 -3.24 11.60
N HIS A 32 -12.01 -2.07 12.00
CA HIS A 32 -10.58 -1.81 12.00
C HIS A 32 -9.82 -2.73 12.96
N ASP A 33 -10.26 -2.83 14.22
CA ASP A 33 -9.57 -3.62 15.23
C ASP A 33 -9.64 -5.12 14.92
N SER A 34 -10.72 -5.57 14.30
CA SER A 34 -10.81 -6.95 13.81
C SER A 34 -9.77 -7.25 12.72
N ASN A 35 -9.41 -6.25 11.90
CA ASN A 35 -8.41 -6.42 10.84
C ASN A 35 -6.96 -6.15 11.30
N ARG A 36 -6.75 -5.16 12.18
CA ARG A 36 -5.44 -4.61 12.53
C ARG A 36 -4.99 -4.90 13.97
N GLY A 37 -5.86 -5.51 14.76
CA GLY A 37 -5.65 -5.83 16.16
C GLY A 37 -6.33 -4.84 17.10
N LYS A 38 -6.61 -5.34 18.31
CA LYS A 38 -7.34 -4.60 19.34
C LYS A 38 -6.69 -3.25 19.70
N ASP A 39 -7.54 -2.26 19.98
CA ASP A 39 -7.24 -0.88 20.39
C ASP A 39 -6.46 -0.07 19.32
N SER A 40 -6.42 -0.53 18.07
CA SER A 40 -5.60 0.09 17.03
C SER A 40 -6.30 1.27 16.35
N PHE A 41 -7.63 1.21 16.21
CA PHE A 41 -8.43 2.25 15.56
C PHE A 41 -8.29 3.61 16.22
N ARG A 42 -8.63 3.71 17.51
CA ARG A 42 -8.56 4.96 18.29
C ARG A 42 -7.15 5.53 18.30
N ARG A 43 -6.14 4.66 18.37
CA ARG A 43 -4.73 5.07 18.31
C ARG A 43 -4.35 5.64 16.96
N ALA A 44 -4.84 5.06 15.86
CA ALA A 44 -4.59 5.54 14.51
C ALA A 44 -5.28 6.89 14.26
N VAL A 45 -6.57 7.01 14.60
CA VAL A 45 -7.35 8.26 14.46
C VAL A 45 -6.71 9.39 15.27
N ARG A 46 -6.40 9.15 16.55
CA ARG A 46 -5.74 10.15 17.41
C ARG A 46 -4.36 10.54 16.89
N GLY A 47 -3.61 9.58 16.37
CA GLY A 47 -2.31 9.83 15.74
C GLY A 47 -2.43 10.72 14.50
N GLY A 48 -3.43 10.46 13.65
CA GLY A 48 -3.74 11.26 12.48
C GLY A 48 -4.03 12.73 12.82
N HIS A 49 -4.94 12.98 13.77
CA HIS A 49 -5.19 14.35 14.25
C HIS A 49 -3.96 15.02 14.86
N CYS A 50 -3.12 14.25 15.57
CA CYS A 50 -1.86 14.77 16.10
C CYS A 50 -0.94 15.24 14.97
N LEU A 51 -0.79 14.43 13.91
CA LEU A 51 -0.01 14.81 12.73
C LEU A 51 -0.55 16.06 12.05
N LEU A 52 -1.86 16.12 11.78
CA LEU A 52 -2.47 17.27 11.11
C LEU A 52 -2.35 18.55 11.94
N ARG A 53 -2.47 18.47 13.26
CA ARG A 53 -2.24 19.60 14.16
C ARG A 53 -0.80 20.12 14.08
N HIS A 54 0.19 19.23 14.07
CA HIS A 54 1.60 19.63 13.94
C HIS A 54 1.95 20.13 12.53
N ARG A 55 1.27 19.60 11.49
CA ARG A 55 1.40 20.10 10.12
C ARG A 55 0.91 21.55 10.03
N GLY A 56 -0.22 21.86 10.67
CA GLY A 56 -0.85 23.18 10.58
C GLY A 56 -1.13 23.53 9.13
N GLU A 57 -0.71 24.73 8.72
CA GLU A 57 -0.85 25.26 7.36
C GLU A 57 0.31 24.84 6.42
N SER A 58 1.27 24.03 6.89
CA SER A 58 2.36 23.55 6.06
C SER A 58 1.84 22.71 4.90
N ALA A 59 2.39 22.94 3.70
CA ALA A 59 2.12 22.10 2.52
C ALA A 59 2.63 20.66 2.68
N TRP A 60 3.58 20.41 3.61
CA TRP A 60 4.19 19.10 3.82
C TRP A 60 4.20 18.68 5.30
N PRO A 61 3.98 17.39 5.61
CA PRO A 61 3.65 16.31 4.67
C PRO A 61 2.29 16.46 4.01
N HIS A 62 2.18 15.94 2.79
CA HIS A 62 0.88 15.64 2.21
C HIS A 62 0.36 14.36 2.86
N VAL A 63 -0.79 14.44 3.53
CA VAL A 63 -1.36 13.38 4.35
C VAL A 63 -2.54 12.76 3.62
N SER A 64 -2.43 11.46 3.34
CA SER A 64 -3.49 10.69 2.70
C SER A 64 -4.03 9.65 3.66
N LEU A 65 -5.36 9.62 3.81
CA LEU A 65 -6.06 8.52 4.46
C LEU A 65 -6.17 7.37 3.45
N TYR A 66 -5.60 6.22 3.79
CA TYR A 66 -5.67 5.00 3.00
C TYR A 66 -6.51 3.96 3.75
N GLN A 67 -7.71 3.73 3.26
CA GLN A 67 -8.67 2.82 3.87
C GLN A 67 -8.80 1.56 3.01
N LEU A 68 -8.61 0.38 3.62
CA LEU A 68 -9.23 -0.81 3.08
C LEU A 68 -10.74 -0.76 3.31
N ASP A 69 -11.50 -0.86 2.22
CA ASP A 69 -12.96 -1.01 2.27
C ASP A 69 -13.29 -2.45 2.69
N LEU A 70 -13.83 -2.57 3.90
CA LEU A 70 -14.19 -3.86 4.49
C LEU A 70 -15.69 -4.19 4.30
N GLY A 71 -16.40 -3.42 3.46
CA GLY A 71 -17.82 -3.65 3.16
C GLY A 71 -18.77 -3.30 4.30
N VAL A 72 -18.33 -2.44 5.23
CA VAL A 72 -19.16 -1.99 6.35
C VAL A 72 -19.92 -0.72 5.98
N ASP A 73 -21.17 -0.63 6.44
CA ASP A 73 -22.06 0.50 6.15
C ASP A 73 -21.44 1.82 6.61
N GLU A 74 -21.36 2.80 5.71
CA GLU A 74 -20.83 4.15 5.97
C GLU A 74 -21.59 4.87 7.09
N ALA A 75 -22.87 4.55 7.31
CA ALA A 75 -23.65 5.11 8.41
C ALA A 75 -23.11 4.71 9.80
N THR A 76 -22.27 3.67 9.86
CA THR A 76 -21.62 3.20 11.10
C THR A 76 -20.24 3.79 11.32
N TYR A 77 -19.75 4.65 10.42
CA TYR A 77 -18.42 5.22 10.53
C TYR A 77 -18.33 6.12 11.76
N ASP A 78 -17.17 6.08 12.41
CA ASP A 78 -16.93 6.88 13.59
C ASP A 78 -16.81 8.36 13.22
N ALA A 79 -17.46 9.24 13.98
CA ALA A 79 -17.47 10.67 13.70
C ALA A 79 -16.06 11.30 13.71
N GLU A 80 -15.16 10.83 14.59
CA GLU A 80 -13.78 11.32 14.63
C GLU A 80 -12.98 10.83 13.43
N PHE A 81 -13.25 9.60 12.96
CA PHE A 81 -12.66 9.12 11.71
C PHE A 81 -13.10 9.97 10.50
N LEU A 82 -14.40 10.29 10.40
CA LEU A 82 -14.90 11.17 9.34
C LEU A 82 -14.31 12.58 9.45
N ASN A 83 -14.17 13.11 10.67
CA ASN A 83 -13.54 14.40 10.91
C ASN A 83 -12.06 14.40 10.50
N LEU A 84 -11.33 13.32 10.78
CA LEU A 84 -9.96 13.12 10.32
C LEU A 84 -9.88 13.04 8.79
N ALA A 85 -10.76 12.24 8.18
CA ALA A 85 -10.79 12.03 6.73
C ALA A 85 -11.01 13.35 5.98
N ALA A 86 -11.90 14.20 6.49
CA ALA A 86 -12.18 15.52 5.91
C ALA A 86 -11.01 16.51 5.99
N GLN A 87 -10.06 16.31 6.91
CA GLN A 87 -8.87 17.16 7.04
C GLN A 87 -7.63 16.60 6.34
N CYS A 88 -7.65 15.31 5.95
CA CYS A 88 -6.62 14.74 5.10
C CYS A 88 -6.70 15.34 3.69
N ASP A 89 -5.57 15.42 3.01
CA ASP A 89 -5.51 16.02 1.67
C ASP A 89 -6.16 15.10 0.62
N VAL A 90 -6.11 13.78 0.85
CA VAL A 90 -6.77 12.77 0.03
C VAL A 90 -7.30 11.65 0.91
N TRP A 91 -8.50 11.18 0.62
CA TRP A 91 -9.05 9.92 1.14
C TRP A 91 -9.15 8.90 0.01
N GLN A 92 -8.32 7.85 0.10
CA GLN A 92 -8.32 6.73 -0.84
C GLN A 92 -8.98 5.52 -0.17
N ARG A 93 -10.00 4.99 -0.83
CA ARG A 93 -10.63 3.72 -0.47
C ARG A 93 -10.24 2.68 -1.50
N VAL A 94 -9.80 1.53 -1.02
CA VAL A 94 -9.32 0.44 -1.86
C VAL A 94 -9.87 -0.89 -1.39
N THR A 95 -10.08 -1.79 -2.33
CA THR A 95 -10.41 -3.18 -1.99
C THR A 95 -9.18 -3.89 -1.39
N PRO A 96 -9.33 -4.71 -0.35
CA PRO A 96 -8.26 -5.56 0.16
C PRO A 96 -7.67 -6.46 -0.93
N ILE A 97 -6.34 -6.55 -1.00
CA ILE A 97 -5.68 -7.62 -1.75
C ILE A 97 -5.45 -8.77 -0.77
N VAL A 98 -5.97 -9.95 -1.09
CA VAL A 98 -5.87 -11.12 -0.19
C VAL A 98 -4.49 -11.79 -0.32
N ALA A 99 -4.16 -12.71 0.58
CA ALA A 99 -2.83 -13.32 0.66
C ALA A 99 -2.37 -14.05 -0.62
N ASN A 100 -3.30 -14.63 -1.40
CA ASN A 100 -2.98 -15.25 -2.71
C ASN A 100 -2.90 -14.21 -3.85
N GLY A 101 -3.08 -12.93 -3.56
CA GLY A 101 -3.02 -11.84 -4.52
C GLY A 101 -4.29 -11.59 -5.30
N SER A 102 -5.41 -12.25 -4.98
CA SER A 102 -6.71 -11.97 -5.60
C SER A 102 -7.36 -10.71 -5.03
N ASP A 103 -8.31 -10.18 -5.81
CA ASP A 103 -9.18 -9.05 -5.46
C ASP A 103 -10.60 -9.60 -5.19
N PRO A 104 -11.11 -9.49 -3.95
CA PRO A 104 -12.39 -10.07 -3.53
C PRO A 104 -13.62 -9.33 -4.06
N THR A 105 -13.49 -8.19 -4.75
CA THR A 105 -14.64 -7.52 -5.41
C THR A 105 -15.15 -8.26 -6.66
N TYR A 106 -14.60 -9.42 -6.98
CA TYR A 106 -15.03 -10.28 -8.07
C TYR A 106 -15.95 -11.43 -7.53
N ASN A 107 -17.19 -11.01 -7.20
CA ASN A 107 -18.49 -11.74 -7.10
C ASN A 107 -19.12 -12.12 -5.72
N ASP A 108 -20.47 -12.02 -5.74
CA ASP A 108 -21.49 -11.87 -4.68
C ASP A 108 -21.78 -13.08 -3.78
N SER A 109 -21.61 -12.92 -2.45
CA SER A 109 -22.38 -13.52 -1.33
C SER A 109 -21.47 -13.78 -0.09
N LEU A 110 -21.52 -12.85 0.87
CA LEU A 110 -20.80 -12.85 2.17
C LEU A 110 -21.73 -13.41 3.27
N ASP A 111 -21.35 -13.94 4.44
CA ASP A 111 -20.22 -13.89 5.40
C ASP A 111 -20.27 -15.24 6.22
N PRO A 112 -19.37 -15.60 7.17
CA PRO A 112 -19.65 -15.21 8.58
C PRO A 112 -18.44 -15.30 9.54
N THR A 113 -17.36 -14.49 9.44
CA THR A 113 -16.44 -14.11 10.58
C THR A 113 -15.09 -13.43 10.20
N LEU A 114 -15.10 -12.35 9.41
CA LEU A 114 -13.99 -11.36 9.22
C LEU A 114 -12.91 -11.68 8.15
N HIS A 115 -12.33 -10.74 7.38
CA HIS A 115 -12.85 -9.76 6.40
C HIS A 115 -11.94 -9.67 5.14
N TRP A 116 -11.13 -10.69 4.81
CA TRP A 116 -10.36 -10.73 3.54
C TRP A 116 -10.69 -11.95 2.68
N GLN A 117 -11.73 -12.70 3.00
CA GLN A 117 -12.04 -13.98 2.38
C GLN A 117 -13.23 -13.88 1.42
N ALA A 118 -12.93 -13.87 0.12
CA ALA A 118 -13.70 -14.59 -0.91
C ALA A 118 -12.78 -14.79 -2.12
N ASP A 119 -12.41 -16.04 -2.40
CA ASP A 119 -11.64 -16.44 -3.58
C ASP A 119 -12.48 -16.18 -4.83
N ALA A 120 -12.22 -15.05 -5.49
CA ALA A 120 -12.64 -14.82 -6.86
C ALA A 120 -11.94 -15.82 -7.79
N ARG A 121 -12.54 -16.99 -7.97
CA ARG A 121 -11.99 -18.07 -8.81
C ARG A 121 -12.17 -17.75 -10.29
N GLY A 122 -11.30 -16.87 -10.80
CA GLY A 122 -10.96 -16.79 -12.23
C GLY A 122 -9.76 -17.67 -12.58
N PRO A 123 -9.45 -17.91 -13.87
CA PRO A 123 -8.21 -18.57 -14.25
C PRO A 123 -7.02 -17.72 -13.80
N GLN A 124 -5.98 -18.38 -13.30
CA GLN A 124 -4.78 -17.68 -12.86
C GLN A 124 -4.12 -16.94 -14.03
N PRO A 125 -3.67 -15.68 -13.85
CA PRO A 125 -3.00 -14.96 -14.92
C PRO A 125 -1.68 -15.63 -15.30
N ASN A 126 -1.45 -15.89 -16.60
CA ASN A 126 -0.24 -16.57 -17.07
C ASN A 126 1.00 -15.64 -17.13
N GLY A 127 0.80 -14.34 -17.38
CA GLY A 127 1.89 -13.38 -17.57
C GLY A 127 2.50 -12.85 -16.26
N ALA A 128 3.72 -12.32 -16.33
CA ALA A 128 4.40 -11.72 -15.17
C ALA A 128 3.58 -10.57 -14.55
N CYS A 129 3.43 -10.59 -13.22
CA CYS A 129 2.70 -9.55 -12.49
C CYS A 129 3.52 -8.25 -12.44
N PHE A 130 2.88 -7.08 -12.38
CA PHE A 130 3.61 -5.80 -12.32
C PHE A 130 4.66 -5.76 -11.20
N TRP A 131 4.37 -6.33 -10.03
CA TRP A 131 5.25 -6.23 -8.87
C TRP A 131 6.55 -7.03 -9.02
N ALA A 132 6.49 -8.18 -9.68
CA ALA A 132 7.64 -9.06 -9.86
C ALA A 132 8.72 -8.38 -10.72
N GLY A 133 9.81 -7.95 -10.07
CA GLY A 133 10.99 -7.39 -10.71
C GLY A 133 10.95 -5.88 -10.98
N TYR A 134 9.80 -5.21 -10.85
CA TYR A 134 9.70 -3.74 -10.90
C TYR A 134 9.57 -3.09 -9.52
N SER A 135 9.36 -3.89 -8.48
CA SER A 135 9.39 -3.47 -7.10
C SER A 135 10.19 -4.49 -6.31
N LEU A 136 10.90 -4.01 -5.28
CA LEU A 136 11.64 -4.86 -4.35
C LEU A 136 11.09 -4.63 -2.96
N SER A 137 10.88 -5.72 -2.23
CA SER A 137 10.52 -5.68 -0.82
C SER A 137 11.76 -5.96 0.01
N VAL A 138 12.03 -5.11 0.99
CA VAL A 138 13.21 -5.19 1.86
C VAL A 138 12.76 -5.40 3.29
N SER A 139 13.28 -6.45 3.93
CA SER A 139 13.01 -6.75 5.33
C SER A 139 13.84 -5.86 6.28
N PRO A 140 13.47 -5.76 7.57
CA PRO A 140 14.32 -5.16 8.59
C PRO A 140 15.69 -5.86 8.75
N THR A 141 15.79 -7.13 8.35
CA THR A 141 17.05 -7.90 8.32
C THR A 141 17.87 -7.65 7.05
N GLY A 142 17.39 -6.81 6.13
CA GLY A 142 18.06 -6.46 4.88
C GLY A 142 17.79 -7.45 3.75
N ASP A 143 16.99 -8.49 3.97
CA ASP A 143 16.65 -9.48 2.95
C ASP A 143 15.77 -8.84 1.87
N VAL A 144 16.11 -9.09 0.61
CA VAL A 144 15.43 -8.50 -0.56
C VAL A 144 14.63 -9.58 -1.29
N SER A 145 13.40 -9.27 -1.65
CA SER A 145 12.48 -10.16 -2.36
C SER A 145 11.81 -9.44 -3.54
N PRO A 146 11.36 -10.18 -4.58
CA PRO A 146 10.72 -9.59 -5.76
C PRO A 146 9.29 -9.09 -5.48
N CYS A 147 8.68 -9.48 -4.36
CA CYS A 147 7.47 -8.86 -3.82
C CYS A 147 7.32 -9.12 -2.31
N ILE A 148 6.36 -8.44 -1.68
CA ILE A 148 6.06 -8.63 -0.25
C ILE A 148 5.50 -10.03 0.07
N LEU A 149 4.72 -10.63 -0.84
CA LEU A 149 4.15 -11.96 -0.64
C LEU A 149 5.24 -13.05 -0.66
N THR A 150 6.23 -12.93 -1.56
CA THR A 150 7.41 -13.82 -1.61
C THR A 150 8.22 -13.74 -0.32
N GLN A 151 8.42 -12.54 0.22
CA GLN A 151 9.20 -12.37 1.43
C GLN A 151 8.57 -13.05 2.65
N ILE A 152 7.22 -13.10 2.71
CA ILE A 152 6.48 -13.69 3.82
C ILE A 152 6.36 -15.21 3.67
N ALA A 153 6.10 -15.69 2.45
CA ALA A 153 5.69 -17.07 2.22
C ALA A 153 6.77 -17.97 1.61
N ASN A 154 7.85 -17.43 1.03
CA ASN A 154 8.84 -18.25 0.34
C ASN A 154 10.27 -17.66 0.41
N PRO A 155 11.09 -18.11 1.39
CA PRO A 155 12.50 -17.75 1.49
C PRO A 155 13.36 -18.16 0.28
N GLU A 156 12.91 -19.11 -0.54
CA GLU A 156 13.65 -19.53 -1.76
C GLU A 156 13.59 -18.47 -2.87
N ALA A 157 12.67 -17.51 -2.77
CA ALA A 157 12.55 -16.39 -3.72
C ALA A 157 13.38 -15.16 -3.30
N LEU A 158 14.28 -15.29 -2.33
CA LEU A 158 15.17 -14.21 -1.92
C LEU A 158 16.12 -13.83 -3.06
N LEU A 159 16.24 -12.52 -3.29
CA LEU A 159 17.15 -11.90 -4.25
C LEU A 159 18.49 -11.53 -3.62
N GLY A 160 18.69 -11.75 -2.32
CA GLY A 160 19.91 -11.43 -1.57
C GLY A 160 19.63 -10.61 -0.32
N ASN A 161 20.70 -10.08 0.28
CA ASN A 161 20.64 -9.25 1.48
C ASN A 161 21.46 -7.97 1.31
N LEU A 162 20.87 -6.79 1.55
CA LEU A 162 21.53 -5.48 1.39
C LEU A 162 22.80 -5.29 2.22
N ARG A 163 23.02 -6.12 3.25
CA ARG A 163 24.22 -6.04 4.10
C ARG A 163 25.38 -6.87 3.54
N ASN A 164 25.09 -7.84 2.68
CA ASN A 164 26.05 -8.84 2.22
C ASN A 164 26.26 -8.82 0.69
N ASP A 165 25.23 -8.42 -0.06
CA ASP A 165 25.22 -8.39 -1.52
C ASP A 165 25.32 -6.97 -2.06
N SER A 166 25.91 -6.81 -3.25
CA SER A 166 25.85 -5.55 -3.98
C SER A 166 24.46 -5.30 -4.57
N MET A 167 24.10 -4.03 -4.74
CA MET A 167 22.84 -3.66 -5.40
C MET A 167 22.76 -4.19 -6.82
N ASP A 168 23.86 -4.18 -7.58
CA ASP A 168 23.89 -4.71 -8.95
C ASP A 168 23.58 -6.20 -8.99
N ALA A 169 24.09 -6.99 -8.03
CA ALA A 169 23.80 -8.41 -7.94
C ALA A 169 22.32 -8.66 -7.62
N ILE A 170 21.75 -7.89 -6.69
CA ILE A 170 20.33 -7.99 -6.31
C ILE A 170 19.42 -7.61 -7.49
N ILE A 171 19.73 -6.50 -8.17
CA ILE A 171 18.97 -6.03 -9.34
C ILE A 171 19.08 -7.03 -10.50
N GLY A 172 20.29 -7.55 -10.77
CA GLY A 172 20.50 -8.58 -11.79
C GLY A 172 19.66 -9.83 -11.55
N ARG A 173 19.57 -10.29 -10.29
CA ARG A 173 18.69 -11.40 -9.89
C ARG A 173 17.21 -11.06 -10.02
N ALA A 174 16.81 -9.82 -9.71
CA ALA A 174 15.43 -9.36 -9.90
C ALA A 174 15.03 -9.34 -11.38
N SER A 175 15.92 -8.89 -12.26
CA SER A 175 15.74 -8.91 -13.71
C SER A 175 15.63 -10.35 -14.23
N ALA A 176 16.52 -11.25 -13.82
CA ALA A 176 16.46 -12.66 -14.20
C ALA A 176 15.18 -13.35 -13.70
N PHE A 177 14.71 -13.04 -12.48
CA PHE A 177 13.45 -13.53 -11.95
C PHE A 177 12.26 -13.11 -12.83
N ARG A 178 12.24 -11.84 -13.24
CA ARG A 178 11.20 -11.30 -14.13
C ARG A 178 11.26 -11.93 -15.52
N GLU A 179 12.44 -11.99 -16.13
CA GLU A 179 12.64 -12.61 -17.43
C GLU A 179 12.12 -14.05 -17.44
N ARG A 180 12.43 -14.82 -16.39
CA ARG A 180 11.93 -16.19 -16.24
C ARG A 180 10.41 -16.25 -16.14
N LEU A 181 9.75 -15.33 -15.44
CA LEU A 181 8.29 -15.25 -15.43
C LEU A 181 7.69 -14.87 -16.80
N GLU A 182 8.41 -14.13 -17.63
CA GLU A 182 7.95 -13.72 -18.96
C GLU A 182 8.15 -14.80 -20.01
N ILE A 183 9.24 -15.58 -19.95
CA ILE A 183 9.55 -16.68 -20.86
C ILE A 183 8.78 -17.94 -20.46
N ASP A 184 8.96 -18.36 -19.21
CA ASP A 184 8.50 -19.67 -18.73
C ASP A 184 7.13 -19.59 -18.02
N GLY A 185 6.56 -18.40 -17.85
CA GLY A 185 5.30 -18.19 -17.14
C GLY A 185 5.40 -18.28 -15.61
N ARG A 186 4.25 -18.18 -14.93
CA ARG A 186 4.20 -18.15 -13.45
C ARG A 186 4.51 -19.46 -12.77
N GLN A 187 4.30 -20.58 -13.46
CA GLN A 187 4.60 -21.93 -13.01
C GLN A 187 6.07 -22.13 -12.63
N SER A 188 6.97 -21.27 -13.10
CA SER A 188 8.40 -21.31 -12.82
C SER A 188 8.77 -21.08 -11.36
N PHE A 189 7.84 -20.51 -10.58
CA PHE A 189 8.03 -20.28 -9.15
C PHE A 189 6.78 -20.70 -8.39
N SER A 190 6.95 -21.57 -7.38
CA SER A 190 5.85 -22.17 -6.61
C SER A 190 4.84 -21.14 -6.07
N LEU A 191 5.31 -19.99 -5.57
CA LEU A 191 4.41 -18.95 -5.06
C LEU A 191 3.72 -18.17 -6.19
N CYS A 192 4.42 -17.88 -7.29
CA CYS A 192 3.80 -17.19 -8.42
C CYS A 192 2.77 -18.11 -9.11
N ALA A 193 3.02 -19.42 -9.08
CA ALA A 193 2.18 -20.48 -9.63
C ALA A 193 0.84 -20.65 -8.91
N SER A 194 0.62 -20.03 -7.76
CA SER A 194 -0.70 -19.96 -7.10
C SER A 194 -1.20 -18.53 -6.91
N CYS A 195 -0.50 -17.54 -7.46
CA CYS A 195 -0.79 -16.12 -7.24
C CYS A 195 -1.72 -15.53 -8.31
N PHE A 196 -2.77 -14.86 -7.84
CA PHE A 196 -3.82 -14.24 -8.66
C PHE A 196 -3.60 -12.77 -8.99
N LYS A 197 -2.48 -12.16 -8.58
CA LYS A 197 -2.18 -10.76 -8.94
C LYS A 197 -2.22 -10.59 -10.45
N VAL A 198 -2.90 -9.59 -10.97
CA VAL A 198 -3.01 -9.37 -12.42
C VAL A 198 -1.64 -9.19 -13.10
N SER A 199 -1.52 -9.68 -14.34
CA SER A 199 -0.36 -9.43 -15.19
C SER A 199 -0.21 -7.93 -15.45
N GLY A 200 1.02 -7.43 -15.51
CA GLY A 200 1.21 -6.00 -15.72
C GLY A 200 2.62 -5.64 -16.15
N LYS A 201 2.71 -4.50 -16.84
CA LYS A 201 3.95 -3.84 -17.25
C LYS A 201 3.98 -2.43 -16.64
N PRO A 202 5.16 -1.85 -16.40
CA PRO A 202 5.25 -0.45 -16.02
C PRO A 202 4.56 0.39 -17.07
N ARG A 203 3.77 1.37 -16.61
CA ARG A 203 3.32 2.42 -17.51
C ARG A 203 4.57 3.15 -18.00
N PRO A 204 4.64 3.55 -19.28
CA PRO A 204 5.71 4.42 -19.74
C PRO A 204 5.77 5.65 -18.81
N PRO A 205 6.96 6.17 -18.49
CA PRO A 205 7.08 7.36 -17.66
C PRO A 205 6.21 8.44 -18.26
N ARG A 206 5.30 9.00 -17.45
CA ARG A 206 4.57 10.22 -17.85
C ARG A 206 5.64 11.27 -18.14
N ALA A 207 5.47 12.03 -19.23
CA ALA A 207 6.33 13.17 -19.50
C ALA A 207 6.48 13.99 -18.20
N PRO A 208 7.70 14.42 -17.83
CA PRO A 208 7.90 15.21 -16.62
C PRO A 208 6.87 16.35 -16.62
N ILE A 209 6.00 16.38 -15.61
CA ILE A 209 5.16 17.54 -15.39
C ILE A 209 6.15 18.64 -14.98
N ASP A 210 6.34 19.66 -15.81
CA ASP A 210 7.05 20.85 -15.36
C ASP A 210 6.17 21.49 -14.28
N LEU A 211 6.58 21.33 -13.03
CA LEU A 211 5.84 21.86 -11.87
C LEU A 211 5.72 23.39 -11.90
N ARG A 212 6.44 24.08 -12.80
CA ARG A 212 6.27 25.52 -13.08
C ARG A 212 4.96 25.84 -13.81
N ASP A 213 4.41 24.90 -14.58
CA ASP A 213 3.14 25.09 -15.31
C ASP A 213 1.90 24.99 -14.39
N GLN A 214 2.07 24.56 -13.14
CA GLN A 214 1.01 24.53 -12.13
C GLN A 214 1.07 25.70 -11.14
N LEU A 215 2.06 26.59 -11.27
CA LEU A 215 2.27 27.75 -10.40
C LEU A 215 2.05 29.10 -11.10
N THR A 216 1.36 29.12 -12.25
CA THR A 216 0.89 30.38 -12.83
C THR A 216 -0.33 30.91 -12.06
N PRO A 217 -0.31 32.16 -11.56
CA PRO A 217 -1.40 32.75 -10.77
C PRO A 217 -2.78 32.85 -11.47
N ASP A 218 -2.87 32.58 -12.77
CA ASP A 218 -4.03 32.94 -13.59
C ASP A 218 -5.21 31.94 -13.55
N LYS A 219 -5.28 31.07 -12.54
CA LYS A 219 -6.48 30.22 -12.31
C LYS A 219 -7.15 30.42 -10.95
N ILE A 220 -6.83 31.52 -10.25
CA ILE A 220 -7.63 32.04 -9.13
C ILE A 220 -8.31 33.35 -9.59
N ALA A 221 -9.11 33.28 -10.65
CA ALA A 221 -10.12 34.29 -10.98
C ALA A 221 -10.97 33.78 -12.15
N ASN A 222 -12.08 33.11 -11.81
CA ASN A 222 -13.42 33.22 -12.42
C ASN A 222 -14.33 32.16 -11.81
#